data_AF-A0A1B7L9J6-F1
#
_entry.id   AF-A0A1B7L9J6-F1
#
_cell.length_a   1.000
_cell.length_b   1.000
_cell.length_c   1.000
_cell.angle_alpha   90.00
_cell.angle_beta   90.00
_cell.angle_gamma   90.00
#
_symmetry.space_group_name_H-M   'P 1'
#
loop_
_entity.id
_entity.type
_entity.pdbx_description
1 polymer ?
#
loop_
_entity_poly.entity_id
_entity_poly.type
_entity_poly.pdbx_seq_one_letter_code
_entity_poly.pdbx_strand_id
1 'polypeptide(L)'
;MYKKSDKPKENRSRAVFDSIPPVKKSNNSSFHLADNRPEAIKQRKIQEQVVNKHTVSDSTANVSPVQRVQKDATVTWGVTHIVAYTDKSLFGGENALANELKSNNGGQLKKGDRLIIDTAPVVISRRGSNQENKDKRQSDEKGDKVYEWVRVLKIIPQAGKETSLEDNAERYYVRKETIQLDKNEEQQDTTTNDIELKNISDWDKEEIPRKLGEIAKKWGGKGLRERSRSIGVIKINKEDREGGRKKASGRYWEQEDDGWDVALDMAYENHKRFEPSMRQWRIKAVMKGTEDLVGVLIVEERENEPLYLRWMIGNPEIRGGGSALLAAVKKLLQQKDTPNEIEVTSAFSAKTSYTKSGFKVKDEQVEVKEGEEFELVLTKEDAGKKPIHESYDSFEPKPYTGPEPESYSEERDLKKELDEEENISKTVDDLLNQESD
;
A
#
# COMPACT_ATOMS: atom_id res chain seq x y z
N MET A 1 -22.90 67.77 30.95
CA MET A 1 -21.75 67.12 31.61
C MET A 1 -21.82 65.64 31.36
N TYR A 2 -21.00 65.11 30.45
CA TYR A 2 -20.22 63.87 30.56
C TYR A 2 -19.37 63.78 29.28
N LYS A 3 -18.07 63.57 29.47
CA LYS A 3 -16.99 63.79 28.51
C LYS A 3 -16.86 62.63 27.52
N LYS A 4 -16.64 62.96 26.24
CA LYS A 4 -16.16 62.05 25.20
C LYS A 4 -14.75 61.58 25.56
N SER A 5 -14.51 60.27 25.46
CA SER A 5 -13.20 59.63 25.57
C SER A 5 -12.50 59.60 24.22
N ASP A 6 -11.30 60.19 24.18
CA ASP A 6 -10.39 60.19 23.04
C ASP A 6 -9.67 58.83 22.89
N LYS A 7 -9.50 58.39 21.64
CA LYS A 7 -8.67 57.22 21.26
C LYS A 7 -7.21 57.67 21.06
N PRO A 8 -6.19 56.91 21.51
CA PRO A 8 -4.81 57.24 21.24
C PRO A 8 -4.31 56.75 19.86
N LYS A 9 -3.82 57.74 19.11
CA LYS A 9 -2.72 57.81 18.12
C LYS A 9 -1.97 56.53 17.70
N GLU A 10 -1.86 56.40 16.38
CA GLU A 10 -0.90 55.61 15.60
C GLU A 10 0.56 55.99 15.92
N ASN A 11 1.42 54.98 16.08
CA ASN A 11 2.88 55.14 16.06
C ASN A 11 3.42 54.72 14.69
N ARG A 12 3.85 55.72 13.91
CA ARG A 12 4.77 55.55 12.78
C ARG A 12 6.21 55.73 13.30
N SER A 13 7.00 54.66 13.25
CA SER A 13 8.45 54.74 13.42
C SER A 13 9.12 54.39 12.10
N ARG A 14 9.62 55.42 11.41
CA ARG A 14 10.68 55.28 10.41
C ARG A 14 11.99 55.02 11.15
N ALA A 15 12.76 54.04 10.70
CA ALA A 15 14.21 54.02 10.91
C ALA A 15 14.88 53.89 9.55
N VAL A 16 15.71 54.88 9.26
CA VAL A 16 16.63 55.01 8.14
C VAL A 16 17.89 54.23 8.49
N PHE A 17 18.38 53.39 7.59
CA PHE A 17 19.80 53.01 7.57
C PHE A 17 20.28 52.80 6.14
N ASP A 18 21.52 53.24 5.94
CA ASP A 18 22.21 53.51 4.70
C ASP A 18 22.73 52.28 3.93
N SER A 19 22.70 52.42 2.60
CA SER A 19 23.81 52.17 1.67
C SER A 19 24.60 50.84 1.74
N ILE A 20 24.22 49.86 0.91
CA ILE A 20 25.17 48.89 0.30
C ILE A 20 24.74 48.65 -1.16
N PRO A 21 25.59 48.87 -2.18
CA PRO A 21 25.26 48.55 -3.57
C PRO A 21 25.36 47.03 -3.83
N PRO A 22 24.46 46.43 -4.61
CA PRO A 22 24.58 45.03 -4.98
C PRO A 22 25.73 44.84 -5.97
N VAL A 23 26.70 44.02 -5.57
CA VAL A 23 27.73 43.46 -6.45
C VAL A 23 27.04 42.64 -7.54
N LYS A 24 27.16 43.09 -8.79
CA LYS A 24 26.80 42.30 -9.97
C LYS A 24 27.70 41.06 -10.01
N LYS A 25 27.16 39.88 -9.69
CA LYS A 25 27.77 38.62 -10.10
C LYS A 25 27.54 38.47 -11.60
N SER A 26 28.61 38.56 -12.37
CA SER A 26 28.64 38.16 -13.77
C SER A 26 28.35 36.67 -13.86
N ASN A 27 27.21 36.30 -14.42
CA ASN A 27 27.02 34.95 -14.94
C ASN A 27 27.96 34.79 -16.13
N ASN A 28 29.03 34.02 -15.94
CA ASN A 28 29.73 33.37 -17.05
C ASN A 28 28.74 32.39 -17.69
N SER A 29 27.95 32.90 -18.63
CA SER A 29 27.28 32.10 -19.64
C SER A 29 28.37 31.56 -20.57
N SER A 30 28.96 30.42 -20.21
CA SER A 30 29.62 29.60 -21.21
C SER A 30 28.51 29.01 -22.08
N PHE A 31 28.40 29.50 -23.30
CA PHE A 31 27.66 28.82 -24.37
C PHE A 31 28.18 27.39 -24.49
N HIS A 32 27.50 26.44 -23.86
CA HIS A 32 27.66 25.04 -24.20
C HIS A 32 26.80 24.79 -25.44
N LEU A 33 27.44 24.65 -26.61
CA LEU A 33 26.79 24.04 -27.76
C LEU A 33 26.29 22.66 -27.31
N ALA A 34 24.98 22.49 -27.24
CA ALA A 34 24.37 21.20 -27.01
C ALA A 34 24.66 20.32 -28.23
N ASP A 35 25.55 19.34 -28.07
CA ASP A 35 25.79 18.34 -29.10
C ASP A 35 24.59 17.38 -29.14
N ASN A 36 23.69 17.63 -30.09
CA ASN A 36 22.48 16.83 -30.30
C ASN A 36 22.74 15.55 -31.13
N ARG A 37 24.00 15.16 -31.35
CA ARG A 37 24.30 13.88 -32.00
C ARG A 37 23.80 12.72 -31.13
N PRO A 38 23.18 11.66 -31.71
CA PRO A 38 22.56 10.57 -30.96
C PRO A 38 23.51 9.85 -29.99
N GLU A 39 24.80 9.83 -30.31
CA GLU A 39 25.85 9.21 -29.51
C GLU A 39 26.17 10.02 -28.24
N ALA A 40 26.20 11.35 -28.35
CA ALA A 40 26.40 12.25 -27.21
C ALA A 40 25.22 12.20 -26.24
N ILE A 41 23.99 12.08 -26.76
CA ILE A 41 22.77 11.89 -25.95
C ILE A 41 22.81 10.56 -25.19
N LYS A 42 23.26 9.47 -25.83
CA LYS A 42 23.44 8.17 -25.16
C LYS A 42 24.48 8.24 -24.04
N GLN A 43 25.63 8.87 -24.27
CA GLN A 43 26.67 9.02 -23.26
C GLN A 43 26.23 9.89 -22.07
N ARG A 44 25.48 10.97 -22.33
CA ARG A 44 24.92 11.82 -21.28
C ARG A 44 23.90 11.08 -20.41
N LYS A 45 23.04 10.26 -21.03
CA LYS A 45 22.07 9.42 -20.33
C LYS A 45 22.75 8.36 -19.45
N ILE A 46 23.90 7.84 -19.89
CA ILE A 46 24.72 6.91 -19.10
C ILE A 46 25.40 7.65 -17.93
N GLN A 47 25.95 8.85 -18.13
CA GLN A 47 26.54 9.65 -17.05
C GLN A 47 25.51 10.11 -16.00
N GLU A 48 24.31 10.54 -16.42
CA GLU A 48 23.22 10.91 -15.50
C GLU A 48 22.73 9.71 -14.67
N GLN A 49 22.69 8.51 -15.25
CA GLN A 49 22.37 7.28 -14.52
C GLN A 49 23.46 6.84 -13.52
N VAL A 50 24.72 7.25 -13.73
CA VAL A 50 25.84 6.96 -12.83
C VAL A 50 25.92 7.99 -11.69
N VAL A 51 25.66 9.27 -11.97
CA VAL A 51 25.72 10.35 -10.96
C VAL A 51 24.53 10.27 -9.98
N ASN A 52 23.33 9.92 -10.45
CA ASN A 52 22.17 9.71 -9.57
C ASN A 52 22.23 8.43 -8.72
N LYS A 53 23.24 7.58 -8.89
CA LYS A 53 23.41 6.33 -8.11
C LYS A 53 24.53 6.38 -7.06
N HIS A 54 25.29 7.48 -6.96
CA HIS A 54 26.48 7.53 -6.09
C HIS A 54 26.48 8.55 -4.95
N THR A 55 25.37 9.23 -4.66
CA THR A 55 25.20 9.94 -3.38
C THR A 55 24.59 9.03 -2.32
N VAL A 56 25.37 8.05 -1.86
CA VAL A 56 25.16 7.39 -0.56
C VAL A 56 25.99 8.16 0.46
N SER A 57 25.38 9.14 1.13
CA SER A 57 25.93 9.69 2.36
C SER A 57 25.63 8.71 3.50
N ASP A 58 26.68 8.34 4.25
CA ASP A 58 26.63 7.52 5.47
C ASP A 58 25.84 8.28 6.57
N SER A 59 24.50 8.23 6.53
CA SER A 59 23.62 8.64 7.62
C SER A 59 22.79 7.45 8.09
N THR A 60 23.32 6.71 9.07
CA THR A 60 22.63 5.59 9.73
C THR A 60 21.58 6.05 10.76
N ALA A 61 21.31 7.36 10.90
CA ALA A 61 20.41 7.90 11.91
C ALA A 61 18.91 7.88 11.51
N ASN A 62 18.57 7.63 10.24
CA ASN A 62 17.21 7.72 9.71
C ASN A 62 16.61 6.39 9.22
N VAL A 63 17.15 5.25 9.63
CA VAL A 63 16.58 3.95 9.25
C VAL A 63 15.32 3.70 10.08
N SER A 64 14.14 3.80 9.44
CA SER A 64 12.86 3.46 10.06
C SER A 64 12.94 2.07 10.75
N PRO A 65 12.26 1.86 11.89
CA PRO A 65 12.20 0.54 12.49
C PRO A 65 11.52 -0.43 11.52
N VAL A 66 12.33 -1.22 10.82
CA VAL A 66 11.84 -2.24 9.92
C VAL A 66 11.36 -3.41 10.78
N GLN A 67 10.06 -3.69 10.73
CA GLN A 67 9.50 -4.88 11.37
C GLN A 67 10.09 -6.12 10.70
N ARG A 68 10.94 -6.84 11.42
CA ARG A 68 11.57 -8.08 10.95
C ARG A 68 10.51 -9.17 10.96
N VAL A 69 10.25 -9.76 9.79
CA VAL A 69 9.35 -10.90 9.65
C VAL A 69 10.20 -12.10 9.29
N GLN A 70 10.29 -13.05 10.22
CA GLN A 70 10.93 -14.33 9.95
C GLN A 70 10.06 -15.11 8.97
N LYS A 71 10.68 -15.68 7.93
CA LYS A 71 9.98 -16.52 6.95
C LYS A 71 10.74 -17.81 6.72
N ASP A 72 9.99 -18.88 6.55
CA ASP A 72 10.53 -20.13 6.05
C ASP A 72 10.80 -20.04 4.54
N ALA A 73 11.89 -20.66 4.10
CA ALA A 73 12.26 -20.75 2.71
C ALA A 73 12.92 -22.10 2.42
N THR A 74 12.72 -22.60 1.21
CA THR A 74 13.34 -23.82 0.71
C THR A 74 14.28 -23.50 -0.44
N VAL A 75 15.47 -24.09 -0.44
CA VAL A 75 16.43 -23.97 -1.54
C VAL A 75 15.89 -24.67 -2.79
N THR A 76 15.80 -23.96 -3.91
CA THR A 76 15.26 -24.51 -5.17
C THR A 76 16.35 -24.93 -6.15
N TRP A 77 17.54 -24.34 -6.03
CA TRP A 77 18.67 -24.62 -6.89
C TRP A 77 19.42 -25.87 -6.43
N GLY A 78 20.17 -26.50 -7.35
CA GLY A 78 20.96 -27.70 -7.02
C GLY A 78 21.95 -27.45 -5.88
N VAL A 79 22.61 -26.29 -5.91
CA VAL A 79 23.52 -25.80 -4.88
C VAL A 79 23.29 -24.29 -4.73
N THR A 80 23.31 -23.78 -3.49
CA THR A 80 23.41 -22.34 -3.19
C THR A 80 24.39 -22.10 -2.03
N HIS A 81 25.06 -20.96 -2.03
CA HIS A 81 26.07 -20.61 -1.02
C HIS A 81 25.57 -19.54 -0.03
N ILE A 82 25.95 -19.70 1.23
CA ILE A 82 25.74 -18.68 2.28
C ILE A 82 27.00 -17.85 2.44
N VAL A 83 26.81 -16.54 2.46
CA VAL A 83 27.91 -15.57 2.46
C VAL A 83 27.80 -14.64 3.67
N ALA A 84 28.90 -14.44 4.38
CA ALA A 84 29.01 -13.48 5.47
C ALA A 84 29.13 -12.05 4.92
N TYR A 85 28.44 -11.11 5.55
CA TYR A 85 28.61 -9.68 5.33
C TYR A 85 29.64 -9.13 6.30
N THR A 86 30.89 -9.02 5.84
CA THR A 86 32.05 -8.51 6.59
C THR A 86 32.54 -7.22 5.93
N ASP A 87 33.07 -6.27 6.70
CA ASP A 87 33.67 -5.04 6.19
C ASP A 87 32.79 -4.26 5.18
N LYS A 88 31.48 -4.22 5.43
CA LYS A 88 30.45 -3.61 4.55
C LYS A 88 30.39 -4.24 3.14
N SER A 89 30.81 -5.49 2.99
CA SER A 89 30.86 -6.22 1.71
C SER A 89 30.37 -7.67 1.86
N LEU A 90 29.68 -8.16 0.84
CA LEU A 90 29.42 -9.61 0.69
C LEU A 90 30.64 -10.35 0.11
N PHE A 91 31.66 -9.65 -0.36
CA PHE A 91 32.84 -10.24 -1.00
C PHE A 91 34.10 -9.92 -0.21
N GLY A 92 34.87 -10.94 0.12
CA GLY A 92 36.13 -10.79 0.83
C GLY A 92 37.23 -10.35 -0.13
N GLY A 93 37.32 -9.04 -0.39
CA GLY A 93 38.41 -8.42 -1.13
C GLY A 93 38.76 -9.11 -2.46
N GLU A 94 40.01 -9.57 -2.60
CA GLU A 94 40.54 -10.20 -3.82
C GLU A 94 40.05 -11.64 -4.06
N ASN A 95 39.51 -12.31 -3.04
CA ASN A 95 39.03 -13.68 -3.14
C ASN A 95 37.51 -13.72 -3.06
N ALA A 96 36.87 -14.05 -4.18
CA ALA A 96 35.41 -14.12 -4.27
C ALA A 96 34.75 -15.11 -3.29
N LEU A 97 35.51 -16.06 -2.74
CA LEU A 97 35.04 -17.07 -1.78
C LEU A 97 35.41 -16.74 -0.32
N ALA A 98 36.15 -15.67 -0.06
CA ALA A 98 36.69 -15.41 1.28
C ALA A 98 35.61 -15.17 2.35
N ASN A 99 34.40 -14.77 1.93
CA ASN A 99 33.26 -14.57 2.83
C ASN A 99 32.27 -15.74 2.80
N GLU A 100 32.51 -16.79 2.02
CA GLU A 100 31.65 -17.96 2.04
C GLU A 100 31.81 -18.70 3.37
N LEU A 101 30.69 -19.07 3.98
CA LEU A 101 30.70 -19.95 5.13
C LEU A 101 31.29 -21.30 4.67
N LYS A 102 32.12 -21.92 5.52
CA LYS A 102 32.72 -23.22 5.16
C LYS A 102 31.63 -24.27 4.98
N SER A 103 31.80 -25.20 4.04
CA SER A 103 30.80 -26.24 3.72
C SER A 103 30.42 -27.09 4.93
N ASN A 104 31.35 -27.35 5.86
CA ASN A 104 31.08 -28.10 7.10
C ASN A 104 30.20 -27.36 8.11
N ASN A 105 30.03 -26.05 7.95
CA ASN A 105 29.17 -25.21 8.78
C ASN A 105 27.86 -24.83 8.06
N GLY A 106 27.50 -25.55 6.98
CA GLY A 106 26.30 -25.26 6.21
C GLY A 106 26.45 -24.14 5.18
N GLY A 107 27.68 -23.73 4.86
CA GLY A 107 27.89 -22.68 3.86
C GLY A 107 27.59 -23.06 2.41
N GLN A 108 27.40 -24.35 2.15
CA GLN A 108 26.89 -24.86 0.89
C GLN A 108 25.59 -25.62 1.15
N LEU A 109 24.49 -25.08 0.63
CA LEU A 109 23.15 -25.63 0.74
C LEU A 109 22.78 -26.38 -0.54
N LYS A 110 21.91 -27.38 -0.42
CA LYS A 110 21.43 -28.21 -1.53
C LYS A 110 19.94 -28.00 -1.75
N LYS A 111 19.46 -28.36 -2.94
CA LYS A 111 18.04 -28.36 -3.27
C LYS A 111 17.23 -29.08 -2.19
N GLY A 112 16.22 -28.40 -1.65
CA GLY A 112 15.31 -28.94 -0.65
C GLY A 112 15.76 -28.73 0.81
N ASP A 113 16.96 -28.16 1.05
CA ASP A 113 17.31 -27.66 2.38
C ASP A 113 16.39 -26.49 2.75
N ARG A 114 16.01 -26.41 4.03
CA ARG A 114 15.12 -25.36 4.55
C ARG A 114 15.92 -24.30 5.30
N LEU A 115 15.41 -23.08 5.29
CA LEU A 115 16.02 -21.90 5.87
C LEU A 115 14.96 -21.10 6.61
N ILE A 116 15.35 -20.45 7.71
CA ILE A 116 14.58 -19.35 8.29
C ILE A 116 15.33 -18.07 7.94
N ILE A 117 14.67 -17.16 7.24
CA ILE A 117 15.25 -15.91 6.75
C ILE A 117 14.57 -14.68 7.36
N ASP A 118 15.28 -13.56 7.34
CA ASP A 118 14.71 -12.25 7.59
C ASP A 118 14.59 -11.50 6.26
N THR A 119 13.36 -11.16 5.87
CA THR A 119 13.11 -10.45 4.59
C THR A 119 13.60 -9.01 4.61
N ALA A 120 14.01 -8.47 5.75
CA ALA A 120 14.63 -7.15 5.83
C ALA A 120 15.72 -7.10 6.91
N PRO A 121 17.01 -6.96 6.53
CA PRO A 121 17.49 -6.17 5.39
C PRO A 121 17.82 -6.97 4.13
N VAL A 122 17.52 -6.39 2.97
CA VAL A 122 17.97 -6.88 1.66
C VAL A 122 19.26 -6.17 1.26
N VAL A 123 20.32 -6.92 0.97
CA VAL A 123 21.55 -6.36 0.38
C VAL A 123 21.47 -6.51 -1.13
N ILE A 124 21.82 -5.44 -1.84
CA ILE A 124 21.79 -5.39 -3.31
C ILE A 124 23.23 -5.42 -3.83
N SER A 125 23.56 -6.39 -4.68
CA SER A 125 24.90 -6.51 -5.27
C SER A 125 24.86 -6.73 -6.78
N ARG A 126 25.72 -6.01 -7.52
CA ARG A 126 25.98 -6.26 -8.96
C ARG A 126 26.91 -7.43 -9.22
N ARG A 127 27.71 -7.81 -8.23
CA ARG A 127 28.67 -8.91 -8.34
C ARG A 127 28.04 -10.15 -7.73
N GLY A 128 28.22 -11.26 -8.42
CA GLY A 128 27.92 -12.58 -7.91
C GLY A 128 28.64 -13.55 -8.81
N SER A 129 29.83 -14.01 -8.41
CA SER A 129 30.45 -15.16 -9.06
C SER A 129 29.45 -16.30 -8.96
N ASN A 130 28.82 -16.64 -10.07
CA ASN A 130 27.92 -17.77 -10.12
C ASN A 130 28.81 -19.02 -10.15
N GLN A 131 29.10 -19.58 -8.98
CA GLN A 131 29.79 -20.88 -8.89
C GLN A 131 28.79 -22.04 -9.13
N GLU A 132 27.50 -21.74 -9.17
CA GLU A 132 26.42 -22.72 -9.05
C GLU A 132 25.81 -23.12 -10.40
N ASN A 133 25.86 -22.23 -11.42
CA ASN A 133 25.34 -22.51 -12.77
C ASN A 133 26.29 -22.01 -13.88
N LYS A 134 26.83 -22.95 -14.66
CA LYS A 134 27.84 -22.70 -15.70
C LYS A 134 27.33 -21.80 -16.83
N ASP A 135 26.07 -21.94 -17.24
CA ASP A 135 25.49 -21.20 -18.36
C ASP A 135 25.15 -19.75 -17.98
N LYS A 136 24.80 -19.51 -16.71
CA LYS A 136 24.54 -18.16 -16.20
C LYS A 136 25.82 -17.36 -15.94
N ARG A 137 26.95 -18.02 -15.63
CA ARG A 137 28.25 -17.39 -15.35
C ARG A 137 28.69 -16.40 -16.42
N GLN A 138 28.55 -16.76 -17.70
CA GLN A 138 28.93 -15.90 -18.84
C GLN A 138 27.98 -14.70 -19.03
N SER A 139 26.73 -14.81 -18.59
CA SER A 139 25.77 -13.70 -18.62
C SER A 139 26.02 -12.72 -17.47
N ASP A 140 26.40 -13.24 -16.31
CA ASP A 140 26.61 -12.46 -15.09
C ASP A 140 27.91 -11.65 -15.14
N GLU A 141 28.96 -12.18 -15.80
CA GLU A 141 30.21 -11.47 -16.09
C GLU A 141 30.01 -10.20 -16.93
N LYS A 142 28.92 -10.11 -17.70
CA LYS A 142 28.58 -8.92 -18.49
C LYS A 142 28.07 -7.75 -17.64
N GLY A 143 27.80 -7.96 -16.34
CA GLY A 143 27.69 -6.90 -15.33
C GLY A 143 26.34 -6.18 -15.20
N ASP A 144 25.34 -6.58 -15.98
CA ASP A 144 24.03 -5.90 -15.99
C ASP A 144 23.08 -6.35 -14.87
N LYS A 145 23.35 -7.50 -14.24
CA LYS A 145 22.42 -8.12 -13.28
C LYS A 145 22.69 -7.68 -11.84
N VAL A 146 21.62 -7.33 -11.16
CA VAL A 146 21.60 -6.95 -9.75
C VAL A 146 20.91 -8.06 -8.95
N TYR A 147 21.57 -8.54 -7.90
CA TYR A 147 21.08 -9.61 -7.04
C TYR A 147 20.56 -9.06 -5.72
N GLU A 148 19.42 -9.59 -5.29
CA GLU A 148 18.88 -9.40 -3.95
C GLU A 148 19.37 -10.53 -3.03
N TRP A 149 19.91 -10.14 -1.89
CA TRP A 149 20.39 -11.04 -0.85
C TRP A 149 19.54 -10.87 0.40
N VAL A 150 19.05 -11.97 0.95
CA VAL A 150 18.24 -11.99 2.18
C VAL A 150 19.03 -12.59 3.32
N ARG A 151 18.82 -12.08 4.53
CA ARG A 151 19.56 -12.53 5.70
C ARG A 151 19.07 -13.92 6.12
N VAL A 152 20.00 -14.83 6.37
CA VAL A 152 19.70 -16.17 6.91
C VAL A 152 19.83 -16.13 8.42
N LEU A 153 18.79 -16.60 9.12
CA LEU A 153 18.76 -16.72 10.58
C LEU A 153 19.06 -18.15 11.01
N LYS A 154 18.55 -19.15 10.29
CA LYS A 154 18.76 -20.57 10.59
C LYS A 154 18.86 -21.41 9.34
N ILE A 155 19.66 -22.48 9.42
CA ILE A 155 19.81 -23.50 8.38
C ILE A 155 19.25 -24.82 8.89
N ILE A 156 18.40 -25.47 8.10
CA ILE A 156 17.78 -26.75 8.40
C ILE A 156 18.05 -27.70 7.21
N PRO A 157 19.20 -28.40 7.20
CA PRO A 157 19.54 -29.33 6.13
C PRO A 157 18.60 -30.54 6.12
N GLN A 158 18.34 -31.16 4.96
CA GLN A 158 17.45 -32.32 4.86
C GLN A 158 17.90 -33.53 5.72
N ALA A 159 19.20 -33.69 5.91
CA ALA A 159 19.79 -34.82 6.64
C ALA A 159 20.72 -34.37 7.78
N GLY A 160 20.45 -33.21 8.38
CA GLY A 160 21.38 -32.56 9.31
C GLY A 160 20.74 -32.00 10.57
N LYS A 161 21.60 -31.48 11.44
CA LYS A 161 21.19 -30.74 12.63
C LYS A 161 20.93 -29.28 12.24
N GLU A 162 19.85 -28.70 12.79
CA GLU A 162 19.58 -27.27 12.69
C GLU A 162 20.78 -26.46 13.19
N THR A 163 21.15 -25.44 12.42
CA THR A 163 22.24 -24.52 12.76
C THR A 163 21.67 -23.11 12.87
N SER A 164 21.70 -22.53 14.07
CA SER A 164 21.33 -21.13 14.30
C SER A 164 22.48 -20.21 13.92
N LEU A 165 22.14 -19.12 13.24
CA LEU A 165 23.05 -18.05 12.82
C LEU A 165 22.68 -16.70 13.47
N GLU A 166 21.73 -16.68 14.40
CA GLU A 166 21.18 -15.44 14.99
C GLU A 166 22.21 -14.67 15.83
N ASP A 167 23.08 -15.39 16.55
CA ASP A 167 24.03 -14.84 17.52
C ASP A 167 25.33 -14.30 16.90
N ASN A 168 25.54 -14.48 15.60
CA ASN A 168 26.79 -14.07 14.96
C ASN A 168 26.78 -12.57 14.61
N ALA A 169 27.87 -11.88 14.98
CA ALA A 169 28.13 -10.50 14.59
C ALA A 169 28.23 -10.36 13.05
N GLU A 170 28.64 -11.43 12.37
CA GLU A 170 28.60 -11.58 10.93
C GLU A 170 27.17 -11.92 10.49
N ARG A 171 26.55 -11.03 9.70
CA ARG A 171 25.23 -11.30 9.13
C ARG A 171 25.41 -12.19 7.90
N TYR A 172 24.85 -13.40 7.94
CA TYR A 172 24.88 -14.33 6.82
C TYR A 172 23.74 -14.07 5.85
N TYR A 173 24.00 -14.22 4.55
CA TYR A 173 23.06 -13.94 3.47
C TYR A 173 23.03 -15.05 2.42
N VAL A 174 21.87 -15.21 1.79
CA VAL A 174 21.66 -16.09 0.65
C VAL A 174 20.97 -15.32 -0.48
N ARG A 175 21.21 -15.73 -1.73
CA ARG A 175 20.55 -15.10 -2.88
C ARG A 175 19.07 -15.43 -2.90
N LYS A 176 18.23 -14.38 -2.96
CA LYS A 176 16.76 -14.52 -2.96
C LYS A 176 16.25 -15.39 -4.10
N GLU A 177 16.89 -15.36 -5.27
CA GLU A 177 16.47 -16.17 -6.44
C GLU A 177 16.80 -17.67 -6.33
N THR A 178 17.65 -18.07 -5.37
CA THR A 178 18.06 -19.47 -5.16
C THR A 178 17.16 -20.21 -4.18
N ILE A 179 16.25 -19.47 -3.56
CA ILE A 179 15.31 -19.96 -2.56
C ILE A 179 13.89 -19.65 -3.02
N GLN A 180 12.95 -20.47 -2.60
CA GLN A 180 11.54 -20.21 -2.69
C GLN A 180 11.06 -20.03 -1.27
N LEU A 181 10.45 -18.87 -0.97
CA LEU A 181 9.76 -18.71 0.29
C LEU A 181 8.72 -19.82 0.38
N ASP A 182 8.77 -20.59 1.45
CA ASP A 182 7.76 -21.60 1.68
C ASP A 182 6.45 -20.83 1.65
N LYS A 183 5.51 -21.27 0.81
CA LYS A 183 4.11 -20.93 0.98
C LYS A 183 3.60 -21.67 2.22
N ASN A 184 4.34 -21.58 3.33
CA ASN A 184 3.83 -22.00 4.61
C ASN A 184 2.67 -21.07 4.84
N GLU A 185 1.49 -21.70 4.72
CA GLU A 185 0.14 -21.26 5.01
C GLU A 185 0.03 -19.75 4.92
N GLU A 186 -0.72 -19.19 3.96
CA GLU A 186 -1.33 -17.86 4.17
C GLU A 186 -1.79 -17.88 5.61
N GLN A 187 -1.02 -17.25 6.51
CA GLN A 187 -0.92 -17.64 7.91
C GLN A 187 -2.34 -17.71 8.38
N GLN A 188 -2.93 -18.91 8.51
CA GLN A 188 -4.37 -19.13 8.29
C GLN A 188 -5.07 -18.10 9.15
N ASP A 189 -5.49 -16.97 8.54
CA ASP A 189 -5.48 -15.68 9.24
C ASP A 189 -6.47 -15.86 10.35
N THR A 190 -5.98 -16.10 11.59
CA THR A 190 -6.87 -16.66 12.61
C THR A 190 -7.98 -15.65 12.92
N THR A 191 -7.74 -14.39 12.56
CA THR A 191 -8.69 -13.28 12.59
C THR A 191 -9.82 -13.37 11.56
N THR A 192 -9.67 -14.05 10.41
CA THR A 192 -10.81 -14.23 9.48
C THR A 192 -11.91 -15.12 10.07
N ASN A 193 -11.56 -16.01 11.00
CA ASN A 193 -12.53 -16.88 11.67
C ASN A 193 -13.43 -16.13 12.67
N ASP A 194 -13.03 -14.90 13.02
CA ASP A 194 -13.72 -14.06 13.99
C ASP A 194 -14.53 -12.95 13.31
N ILE A 195 -14.90 -13.09 12.04
CA ILE A 195 -15.76 -12.14 11.33
C ILE A 195 -17.11 -12.79 11.03
N GLU A 196 -18.19 -12.08 11.34
CA GLU A 196 -19.58 -12.44 11.01
C GLU A 196 -20.14 -11.46 9.98
N LEU A 197 -20.95 -11.98 9.05
CA LEU A 197 -21.70 -11.16 8.09
C LEU A 197 -23.11 -10.92 8.60
N LYS A 198 -23.56 -9.67 8.58
CA LYS A 198 -24.93 -9.26 8.95
C LYS A 198 -25.51 -8.37 7.85
N ASN A 199 -26.81 -8.53 7.58
CA ASN A 199 -27.53 -7.55 6.77
C ASN A 199 -27.75 -6.30 7.62
N ILE A 200 -27.56 -5.12 7.03
CA ILE A 200 -27.89 -3.85 7.68
C ILE A 200 -29.40 -3.68 7.56
N SER A 201 -30.07 -3.51 8.69
CA SER A 201 -31.53 -3.34 8.76
C SER A 201 -31.93 -1.87 8.74
N ASP A 202 -31.14 -1.02 9.38
CA ASP A 202 -31.38 0.42 9.50
C ASP A 202 -30.03 1.14 9.57
N TRP A 203 -29.73 1.94 8.55
CA TRP A 203 -28.42 2.57 8.37
C TRP A 203 -28.06 3.51 9.53
N ASP A 204 -29.02 4.29 10.00
CA ASP A 204 -28.79 5.32 11.02
C ASP A 204 -28.87 4.73 12.42
N LYS A 205 -29.88 3.88 12.70
CA LYS A 205 -30.03 3.26 14.03
C LYS A 205 -28.88 2.33 14.39
N GLU A 206 -28.23 1.71 13.40
CA GLU A 206 -27.05 0.87 13.62
C GLU A 206 -25.75 1.68 13.70
N GLU A 207 -25.84 3.02 13.65
CA GLU A 207 -24.73 3.97 13.69
C GLU A 207 -23.68 3.74 12.60
N ILE A 208 -24.12 3.28 11.41
CA ILE A 208 -23.21 2.96 10.29
C ILE A 208 -22.41 4.19 9.84
N PRO A 209 -23.01 5.39 9.64
CA PRO A 209 -22.25 6.59 9.28
C PRO A 209 -21.14 6.92 10.28
N ARG A 210 -21.44 6.87 11.58
CA ARG A 210 -20.48 7.17 12.65
C ARG A 210 -19.30 6.20 12.62
N LYS A 211 -19.58 4.89 12.52
CA LYS A 211 -18.55 3.85 12.47
C LYS A 211 -17.73 3.89 11.17
N LEU A 212 -18.34 4.26 10.04
CA LEU A 212 -17.62 4.50 8.79
C LEU A 212 -16.71 5.73 8.88
N GLY A 213 -17.13 6.79 9.57
CA GLY A 213 -16.27 7.93 9.89
C GLY A 213 -15.04 7.54 10.72
N GLU A 214 -15.19 6.62 11.68
CA GLU A 214 -14.05 6.05 12.43
C GLU A 214 -13.11 5.23 11.52
N ILE A 215 -13.66 4.42 10.60
CA ILE A 215 -12.88 3.67 9.60
C ILE A 215 -12.15 4.63 8.65
N ALA A 216 -12.80 5.71 8.22
CA ALA A 216 -12.17 6.77 7.42
C ALA A 216 -10.95 7.32 8.16
N LYS A 217 -11.13 7.75 9.43
CA LYS A 217 -10.03 8.25 10.29
C LYS A 217 -8.84 7.29 10.33
N LYS A 218 -9.09 5.98 10.43
CA LYS A 218 -8.02 4.95 10.41
C LYS A 218 -7.29 4.85 9.08
N TRP A 219 -8.02 4.89 7.95
CA TRP A 219 -7.42 4.93 6.62
C TRP A 219 -6.56 6.17 6.42
N GLY A 220 -7.06 7.33 6.82
CA GLY A 220 -6.32 8.59 6.73
C GLY A 220 -5.05 8.56 7.56
N GLY A 221 -5.13 8.05 8.79
CA GLY A 221 -3.95 7.86 9.65
C GLY A 221 -2.96 6.83 9.10
N LYS A 222 -3.42 5.81 8.36
CA LYS A 222 -2.53 4.88 7.66
C LYS A 222 -1.84 5.55 6.47
N GLY A 223 -2.59 6.22 5.60
CA GLY A 223 -2.04 6.96 4.46
C GLY A 223 -1.07 8.07 4.89
N LEU A 224 -1.36 8.80 5.98
CA LEU A 224 -0.45 9.82 6.52
C LEU A 224 0.89 9.21 6.97
N ARG A 225 0.85 8.05 7.65
CA ARG A 225 2.04 7.32 8.11
C ARG A 225 2.86 6.74 6.96
N GLU A 226 2.23 6.35 5.87
CA GLU A 226 2.93 5.84 4.69
C GLU A 226 3.54 7.00 3.88
N ARG A 227 2.81 8.10 3.72
CA ARG A 227 3.33 9.32 3.09
C ARG A 227 4.48 9.96 3.84
N SER A 228 4.44 10.02 5.17
CA SER A 228 5.54 10.57 5.97
C SER A 228 6.85 9.79 5.82
N ARG A 229 6.77 8.54 5.34
CA ARG A 229 7.94 7.72 4.99
C ARG A 229 8.52 8.02 3.61
N SER A 230 7.84 8.83 2.78
CA SER A 230 8.28 9.19 1.43
C SER A 230 8.01 10.67 1.11
N ILE A 231 8.98 11.53 1.44
CA ILE A 231 8.95 12.98 1.18
C ILE A 231 8.68 13.29 -0.32
N GLY A 232 9.16 12.43 -1.23
CA GLY A 232 8.93 12.58 -2.67
C GLY A 232 7.47 12.38 -3.09
N VAL A 233 6.76 11.44 -2.46
CA VAL A 233 5.35 11.14 -2.77
C VAL A 233 4.42 12.24 -2.26
N ILE A 234 4.72 12.83 -1.10
CA ILE A 234 3.96 13.97 -0.57
C ILE A 234 3.96 15.14 -1.55
N LYS A 235 5.12 15.45 -2.17
CA LYS A 235 5.25 16.57 -3.09
C LYS A 235 4.45 16.36 -4.38
N ILE A 236 4.47 15.15 -4.93
CA ILE A 236 3.72 14.78 -6.13
C ILE A 236 2.20 14.81 -5.86
N ASN A 237 1.75 14.25 -4.73
CA ASN A 237 0.33 14.23 -4.38
C ASN A 237 -0.22 15.62 -4.07
N LYS A 238 0.62 16.53 -3.52
CA LYS A 238 0.24 17.92 -3.31
C LYS A 238 -0.01 18.64 -4.63
N GLU A 239 0.88 18.47 -5.61
CA GLU A 239 0.71 19.04 -6.95
C GLU A 239 -0.54 18.48 -7.67
N ASP A 240 -0.82 17.17 -7.52
CA ASP A 240 -2.02 16.54 -8.10
C ASP A 240 -3.33 17.01 -7.42
N ARG A 241 -3.33 17.22 -6.09
CA ARG A 241 -4.49 17.75 -5.34
C ARG A 241 -4.73 19.23 -5.61
N GLU A 242 -3.67 20.05 -5.64
CA GLU A 242 -3.75 21.49 -5.88
C GLU A 242 -4.03 21.83 -7.36
N GLY A 243 -3.73 20.91 -8.28
CA GLY A 243 -3.96 21.07 -9.72
C GLY A 243 -5.43 21.15 -10.18
N GLY A 244 -6.39 21.21 -9.26
CA GLY A 244 -7.79 21.52 -9.54
C GLY A 244 -8.55 20.46 -10.35
N ARG A 245 -7.98 19.26 -10.53
CA ARG A 245 -8.67 18.16 -11.20
C ARG A 245 -9.50 17.38 -10.19
N LYS A 246 -10.82 17.39 -10.40
CA LYS A 246 -11.82 16.46 -9.84
C LYS A 246 -11.58 15.02 -10.32
N LYS A 247 -10.39 14.47 -10.13
CA LYS A 247 -10.14 13.06 -10.44
C LYS A 247 -10.58 12.24 -9.25
N ALA A 248 -11.43 11.24 -9.52
CA ALA A 248 -11.91 10.28 -8.53
C ALA A 248 -10.78 9.35 -8.02
N SER A 249 -9.65 9.29 -8.74
CA SER A 249 -8.44 8.57 -8.34
C SER A 249 -7.21 9.13 -9.10
N GLY A 250 -6.05 9.18 -8.44
CA GLY A 250 -4.79 9.67 -8.98
C GLY A 250 -3.81 8.54 -9.31
N ARG A 251 -2.73 8.87 -10.06
CA ARG A 251 -1.74 7.86 -10.46
C ARG A 251 -1.02 7.18 -9.29
N TYR A 252 -0.98 7.88 -8.17
CA TYR A 252 -0.31 7.49 -6.95
C TYR A 252 -1.28 7.34 -5.78
N TRP A 253 -2.58 7.23 -6.07
CA TRP A 253 -3.56 6.93 -5.04
C TRP A 253 -3.45 5.45 -4.71
N GLU A 254 -2.87 5.20 -3.54
CA GLU A 254 -2.84 3.86 -2.97
C GLU A 254 -4.20 3.56 -2.31
N GLN A 255 -4.41 2.31 -1.93
CA GLN A 255 -5.67 1.88 -1.31
C GLN A 255 -6.01 2.71 -0.06
N GLU A 256 -4.99 3.28 0.58
CA GLU A 256 -5.08 4.10 1.76
C GLU A 256 -5.72 5.46 1.55
N ASP A 257 -5.49 6.06 0.37
CA ASP A 257 -6.10 7.32 -0.01
C ASP A 257 -7.55 7.10 -0.44
N ASP A 258 -7.80 6.09 -1.29
CA ASP A 258 -9.14 5.68 -1.68
C ASP A 258 -9.98 5.29 -0.47
N GLY A 259 -9.40 4.56 0.49
CA GLY A 259 -10.12 4.06 1.66
C GLY A 259 -10.72 5.15 2.54
N TRP A 260 -10.06 6.31 2.63
CA TRP A 260 -10.57 7.48 3.33
C TRP A 260 -11.81 8.06 2.64
N ASP A 261 -11.68 8.37 1.35
CA ASP A 261 -12.76 8.97 0.55
C ASP A 261 -13.93 7.99 0.44
N VAL A 262 -13.64 6.71 0.19
CA VAL A 262 -14.64 5.64 0.12
C VAL A 262 -15.42 5.51 1.43
N ALA A 263 -14.75 5.60 2.58
CA ALA A 263 -15.42 5.51 3.87
C ALA A 263 -16.31 6.73 4.15
N LEU A 264 -15.83 7.95 3.87
CA LEU A 264 -16.58 9.19 4.10
C LEU A 264 -17.78 9.33 3.15
N ASP A 265 -17.59 9.05 1.88
CA ASP A 265 -18.67 9.17 0.91
C ASP A 265 -19.70 8.05 1.09
N MET A 266 -19.32 6.88 1.59
CA MET A 266 -20.28 5.87 2.01
C MET A 266 -21.05 6.33 3.25
N ALA A 267 -20.38 6.95 4.23
CA ALA A 267 -21.01 7.42 5.46
C ALA A 267 -22.06 8.51 5.20
N TYR A 268 -21.77 9.44 4.29
CA TYR A 268 -22.54 10.67 4.10
C TYR A 268 -23.17 10.83 2.71
N GLU A 269 -23.05 9.81 1.85
CA GLU A 269 -23.58 9.80 0.48
C GLU A 269 -23.20 11.04 -0.37
N ASN A 270 -22.00 11.59 -0.14
CA ASN A 270 -21.60 12.91 -0.65
C ASN A 270 -21.42 12.97 -2.18
N HIS A 271 -21.05 11.86 -2.85
CA HIS A 271 -20.69 11.88 -4.27
C HIS A 271 -21.86 11.70 -5.23
N LYS A 272 -22.69 10.69 -5.00
CA LYS A 272 -23.96 10.47 -5.70
C LYS A 272 -24.92 9.88 -4.70
N ARG A 273 -26.08 10.51 -4.53
CA ARG A 273 -27.15 9.94 -3.70
C ARG A 273 -27.60 8.61 -4.28
N PHE A 274 -28.12 7.76 -3.42
CA PHE A 274 -28.81 6.56 -3.87
C PHE A 274 -30.10 6.95 -4.60
N GLU A 275 -30.39 6.24 -5.69
CA GLU A 275 -31.70 6.32 -6.31
C GLU A 275 -32.66 5.53 -5.40
N PRO A 276 -33.69 6.17 -4.80
CA PRO A 276 -34.56 5.50 -3.82
C PRO A 276 -35.29 4.27 -4.39
N SER A 277 -35.50 4.25 -5.72
CA SER A 277 -36.14 3.14 -6.43
C SER A 277 -35.23 1.95 -6.68
N MET A 278 -33.92 2.07 -6.51
CA MET A 278 -33.00 0.97 -6.74
C MET A 278 -33.01 0.00 -5.56
N ARG A 279 -33.17 -1.29 -5.86
CA ARG A 279 -33.05 -2.34 -4.85
C ARG A 279 -31.59 -2.49 -4.45
N GLN A 280 -31.32 -2.48 -3.15
CA GLN A 280 -29.95 -2.55 -2.61
C GLN A 280 -29.77 -3.73 -1.68
N TRP A 281 -28.53 -4.19 -1.54
CA TRP A 281 -28.07 -5.05 -0.46
C TRP A 281 -26.98 -4.30 0.30
N ARG A 282 -27.29 -3.95 1.55
CA ARG A 282 -26.35 -3.31 2.47
C ARG A 282 -25.92 -4.33 3.50
N ILE A 283 -24.65 -4.70 3.48
CA ILE A 283 -24.11 -5.81 4.26
C ILE A 283 -22.93 -5.27 5.08
N LYS A 284 -22.90 -5.61 6.36
CA LYS A 284 -21.78 -5.30 7.24
C LYS A 284 -21.04 -6.57 7.64
N ALA A 285 -19.72 -6.44 7.74
CA ALA A 285 -18.86 -7.40 8.42
C ALA A 285 -18.60 -6.87 9.83
N VAL A 286 -18.78 -7.70 10.85
CA VAL A 286 -18.54 -7.36 12.26
C VAL A 286 -17.66 -8.42 12.92
N MET A 287 -16.96 -8.05 13.99
CA MET A 287 -16.25 -9.04 14.80
C MET A 287 -17.27 -9.96 15.50
N LYS A 288 -17.01 -11.27 15.49
CA LYS A 288 -17.89 -12.30 16.02
C LYS A 288 -18.12 -12.09 17.51
N GLY A 289 -19.39 -12.01 17.90
CA GLY A 289 -19.78 -11.75 19.28
C GLY A 289 -19.67 -10.29 19.73
N THR A 290 -19.30 -9.37 18.83
CA THR A 290 -19.33 -7.92 19.09
C THR A 290 -20.14 -7.19 18.02
N GLU A 291 -20.28 -5.87 18.18
CA GLU A 291 -20.89 -4.97 17.18
C GLU A 291 -19.84 -4.05 16.53
N ASP A 292 -18.56 -4.43 16.66
CA ASP A 292 -17.44 -3.68 16.10
C ASP A 292 -17.41 -3.85 14.58
N LEU A 293 -17.45 -2.73 13.87
CA LEU A 293 -17.53 -2.72 12.42
C LEU A 293 -16.17 -3.05 11.80
N VAL A 294 -16.15 -4.11 11.02
CA VAL A 294 -14.99 -4.57 10.26
C VAL A 294 -15.06 -4.09 8.81
N GLY A 295 -16.25 -3.90 8.26
CA GLY A 295 -16.41 -3.36 6.92
C GLY A 295 -17.86 -3.30 6.49
N VAL A 296 -18.10 -2.61 5.37
CA VAL A 296 -19.42 -2.45 4.77
C VAL A 296 -19.34 -2.64 3.25
N LEU A 297 -20.38 -3.24 2.69
CA LEU A 297 -20.58 -3.49 1.28
C LEU A 297 -21.98 -2.99 0.88
N ILE A 298 -22.05 -2.33 -0.28
CA ILE A 298 -23.31 -1.94 -0.91
C ILE A 298 -23.33 -2.46 -2.35
N VAL A 299 -24.33 -3.31 -2.63
CA VAL A 299 -24.62 -3.80 -3.98
C VAL A 299 -25.97 -3.26 -4.43
N GLU A 300 -26.09 -2.89 -5.70
CA GLU A 300 -27.29 -2.31 -6.29
C GLU A 300 -27.78 -3.14 -7.48
N GLU A 301 -29.11 -3.24 -7.61
CA GLU A 301 -29.78 -3.75 -8.79
C GLU A 301 -30.15 -2.58 -9.69
N ARG A 302 -29.66 -2.61 -10.92
CA ARG A 302 -29.97 -1.64 -11.98
C ARG A 302 -30.87 -2.29 -13.02
N GLU A 303 -31.76 -1.51 -13.62
CA GLU A 303 -32.75 -2.05 -14.55
C GLU A 303 -32.07 -2.59 -15.82
N ASN A 304 -32.28 -3.88 -16.12
CA ASN A 304 -31.67 -4.59 -17.26
C ASN A 304 -30.12 -4.60 -17.29
N GLU A 305 -29.48 -4.36 -16.14
CA GLU A 305 -28.02 -4.33 -16.00
C GLU A 305 -27.56 -5.42 -15.01
N PRO A 306 -26.26 -5.79 -15.04
CA PRO A 306 -25.62 -6.54 -13.97
C PRO A 306 -25.87 -5.95 -12.59
N LEU A 307 -25.69 -6.76 -11.54
CA LEU A 307 -25.56 -6.19 -10.21
C LEU A 307 -24.33 -5.28 -10.20
N TYR A 308 -24.41 -4.16 -9.49
CA TYR A 308 -23.28 -3.26 -9.37
C TYR A 308 -22.83 -3.19 -7.91
N LEU A 309 -21.60 -3.64 -7.65
CA LEU A 309 -20.93 -3.41 -6.38
C LEU A 309 -20.50 -1.94 -6.35
N ARG A 310 -21.35 -1.11 -5.75
CA ARG A 310 -21.16 0.34 -5.74
C ARG A 310 -20.02 0.72 -4.80
N TRP A 311 -20.01 0.15 -3.59
CA TRP A 311 -19.02 0.48 -2.56
C TRP A 311 -18.66 -0.75 -1.73
N MET A 312 -17.38 -0.86 -1.38
CA MET A 312 -16.89 -1.83 -0.40
C MET A 312 -15.72 -1.21 0.35
N ILE A 313 -15.79 -1.24 1.68
CA ILE A 313 -14.72 -0.73 2.53
C ILE A 313 -14.51 -1.67 3.71
N GLY A 314 -13.23 -1.95 4.00
CA GLY A 314 -12.81 -2.68 5.19
C GLY A 314 -12.10 -1.73 6.16
N ASN A 315 -12.14 -2.04 7.44
CA ASN A 315 -11.34 -1.42 8.48
C ASN A 315 -9.87 -1.80 8.26
N PRO A 316 -8.94 -0.84 8.08
CA PRO A 316 -7.56 -1.14 7.70
C PRO A 316 -6.76 -1.82 8.80
N GLU A 317 -7.25 -1.81 10.04
CA GLU A 317 -6.61 -2.43 11.21
C GLU A 317 -7.08 -3.86 11.45
N ILE A 318 -8.18 -4.27 10.81
CA ILE A 318 -8.77 -5.61 10.97
C ILE A 318 -8.69 -6.35 9.64
N ARG A 319 -7.88 -7.41 9.61
CA ARG A 319 -7.73 -8.25 8.42
C ARG A 319 -8.97 -9.07 8.17
N GLY A 320 -9.20 -9.43 6.90
CA GLY A 320 -10.27 -10.35 6.51
C GLY A 320 -11.61 -9.70 6.15
N GLY A 321 -11.84 -8.43 6.52
CA GLY A 321 -13.10 -7.73 6.24
C GLY A 321 -13.50 -7.76 4.76
N GLY A 322 -12.57 -7.41 3.87
CA GLY A 322 -12.80 -7.45 2.42
C GLY A 322 -13.12 -8.86 1.91
N SER A 323 -12.41 -9.88 2.38
CA SER A 323 -12.66 -11.28 2.00
C SER A 323 -14.05 -11.76 2.45
N ALA A 324 -14.46 -11.40 3.67
CA ALA A 324 -15.79 -11.71 4.20
C ALA A 324 -16.89 -11.04 3.36
N LEU A 325 -16.75 -9.75 3.05
CA LEU A 325 -17.72 -9.03 2.22
C LEU A 325 -17.80 -9.60 0.80
N LEU A 326 -16.67 -10.00 0.20
CA LEU A 326 -16.67 -10.66 -1.11
C LEU A 326 -17.29 -12.08 -1.07
N ALA A 327 -17.27 -12.76 0.07
CA ALA A 327 -18.05 -13.98 0.26
C ALA A 327 -19.57 -13.68 0.22
N ALA A 328 -20.00 -12.57 0.80
CA ALA A 328 -21.38 -12.10 0.74
C ALA A 328 -21.83 -11.83 -0.71
N VAL A 329 -20.96 -11.22 -1.53
CA VAL A 329 -21.19 -11.01 -2.96
C VAL A 329 -21.43 -12.33 -3.70
N LYS A 330 -20.59 -13.35 -3.43
CA LYS A 330 -20.76 -14.68 -4.05
C LYS A 330 -22.09 -15.33 -3.64
N LYS A 331 -22.47 -15.26 -2.37
CA LYS A 331 -23.77 -15.76 -1.90
C LYS A 331 -24.92 -15.05 -2.63
N LEU A 332 -24.85 -13.73 -2.76
CA LEU A 332 -25.87 -12.94 -3.45
C LEU A 332 -26.02 -13.39 -4.91
N LEU A 333 -24.90 -13.59 -5.60
CA LEU A 333 -24.89 -14.03 -7.00
C LEU A 333 -25.36 -15.48 -7.18
N GLN A 334 -25.09 -16.35 -6.20
CA GLN A 334 -25.56 -17.74 -6.21
C GLN A 334 -27.07 -17.85 -5.97
N GLN A 335 -27.64 -16.98 -5.12
CA GLN A 335 -29.07 -16.97 -4.78
C GLN A 335 -29.97 -16.39 -5.88
N LYS A 336 -29.45 -15.48 -6.70
CA LYS A 336 -30.22 -14.83 -7.78
C LYS A 336 -30.23 -15.67 -9.05
N ASP A 337 -31.40 -15.77 -9.69
CA ASP A 337 -31.51 -16.37 -11.04
C ASP A 337 -31.08 -15.39 -12.13
N THR A 338 -31.33 -14.10 -11.91
CA THR A 338 -30.88 -12.98 -12.75
C THR A 338 -30.65 -11.74 -11.88
N PRO A 339 -29.63 -10.91 -12.19
CA PRO A 339 -28.61 -11.09 -13.23
C PRO A 339 -27.53 -12.12 -12.82
N ASN A 340 -26.78 -12.63 -13.81
CA ASN A 340 -25.78 -13.71 -13.62
C ASN A 340 -24.36 -13.20 -13.34
N GLU A 341 -24.19 -11.89 -13.20
CA GLU A 341 -22.90 -11.28 -12.94
C GLU A 341 -23.03 -10.03 -12.07
N ILE A 342 -21.93 -9.68 -11.42
CA ILE A 342 -21.76 -8.44 -10.67
C ILE A 342 -20.51 -7.70 -11.16
N GLU A 343 -20.66 -6.41 -11.39
CA GLU A 343 -19.61 -5.52 -11.84
C GLU A 343 -19.12 -4.61 -10.71
N VAL A 344 -17.84 -4.22 -10.77
CA VAL A 344 -17.24 -3.23 -9.88
C VAL A 344 -16.23 -2.39 -10.64
N THR A 345 -16.32 -1.07 -10.47
CA THR A 345 -15.24 -0.15 -10.85
C THR A 345 -14.32 0.02 -9.65
N SER A 346 -13.02 -0.23 -9.83
CA SER A 346 -12.08 -0.16 -8.72
C SER A 346 -10.74 0.44 -9.10
N ALA A 347 -10.05 0.97 -8.10
CA ALA A 347 -8.67 1.41 -8.23
C ALA A 347 -7.72 0.22 -8.43
N PHE A 348 -6.62 0.47 -9.14
CA PHE A 348 -5.61 -0.53 -9.47
C PHE A 348 -5.07 -1.29 -8.25
N SER A 349 -4.92 -0.59 -7.12
CA SER A 349 -4.42 -1.13 -5.84
C SER A 349 -5.28 -2.31 -5.33
N ALA A 350 -6.59 -2.28 -5.53
CA ALA A 350 -7.52 -3.30 -5.07
C ALA A 350 -7.63 -4.52 -6.02
N LYS A 351 -7.03 -4.47 -7.22
CA LYS A 351 -7.09 -5.53 -8.25
C LYS A 351 -6.78 -6.92 -7.72
N THR A 352 -5.74 -7.03 -6.90
CA THR A 352 -5.30 -8.33 -6.35
C THR A 352 -6.35 -8.93 -5.43
N SER A 353 -7.07 -8.11 -4.65
CA SER A 353 -8.13 -8.58 -3.75
C SER A 353 -9.31 -9.17 -4.54
N TYR A 354 -9.79 -8.44 -5.54
CA TYR A 354 -10.90 -8.88 -6.38
C TYR A 354 -10.56 -10.12 -7.21
N THR A 355 -9.38 -10.15 -7.84
CA THR A 355 -8.93 -11.31 -8.64
C THR A 355 -8.73 -12.57 -7.79
N LYS A 356 -8.21 -12.44 -6.56
CA LYS A 356 -8.17 -13.53 -5.58
C LYS A 356 -9.56 -14.05 -5.22
N SER A 357 -10.58 -13.19 -5.22
CA SER A 357 -11.98 -13.59 -5.01
C SER A 357 -12.68 -14.16 -6.24
N GLY A 358 -12.08 -14.04 -7.43
CA GLY A 358 -12.58 -14.64 -8.68
C GLY A 358 -13.05 -13.65 -9.74
N PHE A 359 -12.98 -12.34 -9.46
CA PHE A 359 -13.28 -11.32 -10.45
C PHE A 359 -12.23 -11.34 -11.58
N LYS A 360 -12.67 -10.99 -12.78
CA LYS A 360 -11.85 -10.81 -13.98
C LYS A 360 -11.96 -9.38 -14.46
N VAL A 361 -10.93 -8.88 -15.14
CA VAL A 361 -11.02 -7.57 -15.80
C VAL A 361 -12.00 -7.72 -16.96
N LYS A 362 -13.01 -6.85 -17.03
CA LYS A 362 -14.11 -6.95 -18.02
C LYS A 362 -13.59 -6.92 -19.46
N ASP A 363 -12.63 -6.03 -19.73
CA ASP A 363 -11.95 -5.91 -21.03
C ASP A 363 -10.49 -6.41 -20.94
N GLU A 364 -10.28 -7.72 -21.10
CA GLU A 364 -8.93 -8.34 -21.00
C GLU A 364 -7.91 -7.76 -22.00
N GLN A 365 -8.37 -7.10 -23.06
CA GLN A 365 -7.51 -6.50 -24.09
C GLN A 365 -6.95 -5.13 -23.70
N VAL A 366 -7.52 -4.47 -22.68
CA VAL A 366 -7.07 -3.15 -22.23
C VAL A 366 -6.04 -3.34 -21.14
N GLU A 367 -4.79 -2.97 -21.45
CA GLU A 367 -3.73 -2.90 -20.45
C GLU A 367 -4.08 -1.81 -19.43
N VAL A 368 -4.58 -2.23 -18.26
CA VAL A 368 -4.87 -1.33 -17.14
C VAL A 368 -3.56 -0.77 -16.61
N LYS A 369 -3.36 0.54 -16.74
CA LYS A 369 -2.16 1.21 -16.22
C LYS A 369 -2.33 1.52 -14.75
N GLU A 370 -1.21 1.53 -14.04
CA GLU A 370 -1.16 2.03 -12.66
C GLU A 370 -1.69 3.47 -12.61
N GLY A 371 -2.72 3.69 -11.78
CA GLY A 371 -3.38 4.98 -11.67
C GLY A 371 -4.69 5.16 -12.44
N GLU A 372 -5.14 4.16 -13.17
CA GLU A 372 -6.42 4.18 -13.89
C GLU A 372 -7.46 3.31 -13.17
N GLU A 373 -8.71 3.78 -13.15
CA GLU A 373 -9.85 2.96 -12.78
C GLU A 373 -10.11 1.92 -13.86
N PHE A 374 -10.59 0.75 -13.44
CA PHE A 374 -10.95 -0.31 -14.37
C PHE A 374 -12.13 -1.11 -13.85
N GLU A 375 -12.83 -1.75 -14.78
CA GLU A 375 -14.00 -2.57 -14.50
C GLU A 375 -13.61 -4.03 -14.31
N LEU A 376 -14.14 -4.61 -13.25
CA LEU A 376 -14.01 -6.01 -12.90
C LEU A 376 -15.40 -6.64 -12.89
N VAL A 377 -15.50 -7.88 -13.36
CA VAL A 377 -16.72 -8.67 -13.39
C VAL A 377 -16.53 -10.00 -12.67
N LEU A 378 -17.52 -10.40 -11.87
CA LEU A 378 -17.63 -11.73 -11.30
C LEU A 378 -18.92 -12.38 -11.82
N THR A 379 -18.76 -13.47 -12.57
CA THR A 379 -19.89 -14.27 -13.07
C THR A 379 -20.32 -15.31 -12.04
N LYS A 380 -21.57 -15.78 -12.13
CA LYS A 380 -22.12 -16.84 -11.27
C LYS A 380 -21.30 -18.13 -11.37
N GLU A 381 -20.81 -18.45 -12.57
CA GLU A 381 -19.94 -19.60 -12.82
C GLU A 381 -18.60 -19.45 -12.07
N ASP A 382 -17.94 -18.29 -12.18
CA ASP A 382 -16.65 -18.05 -11.52
C ASP A 382 -16.79 -17.95 -10.00
N ALA A 383 -17.91 -17.42 -9.50
CA ALA A 383 -18.25 -17.43 -8.08
C ALA A 383 -18.37 -18.85 -7.52
N GLY A 384 -18.88 -19.81 -8.31
CA GLY A 384 -18.97 -21.22 -7.94
C GLY A 384 -17.63 -21.96 -7.93
N LYS A 385 -16.62 -21.50 -8.69
CA LYS A 385 -15.29 -22.14 -8.75
C LYS A 385 -14.45 -21.95 -7.49
N LYS A 386 -14.69 -20.87 -6.74
CA LYS A 386 -13.93 -20.55 -5.52
C LYS A 386 -14.82 -20.74 -4.30
N PRO A 387 -14.55 -21.76 -3.46
CA PRO A 387 -15.39 -22.07 -2.32
C PRO A 387 -15.53 -20.86 -1.39
N ILE A 388 -16.72 -20.72 -0.84
CA ILE A 388 -16.99 -19.76 0.23
C ILE A 388 -16.50 -20.39 1.52
N HIS A 389 -15.90 -19.59 2.41
CA HIS A 389 -15.48 -20.10 3.70
C HIS A 389 -16.70 -20.57 4.51
N GLU A 390 -16.60 -21.73 5.17
CA GLU A 390 -17.72 -22.40 5.86
C GLU A 390 -18.40 -21.51 6.92
N SER A 391 -17.65 -20.57 7.53
CA SER A 391 -18.20 -19.61 8.49
C SER A 391 -19.25 -18.67 7.91
N TYR A 392 -19.30 -18.52 6.58
CA TYR A 392 -20.26 -17.67 5.89
C TYR A 392 -21.35 -18.48 5.18
N ASP A 393 -21.39 -19.81 5.35
CA ASP A 393 -22.29 -20.64 4.55
C ASP A 393 -23.76 -20.42 4.88
N SER A 394 -24.06 -20.11 6.14
CA SER A 394 -25.38 -19.78 6.65
C SER A 394 -25.82 -18.33 6.39
N PHE A 395 -24.93 -17.47 5.87
CA PHE A 395 -25.28 -16.08 5.61
C PHE A 395 -26.15 -15.96 4.34
N GLU A 396 -27.29 -15.31 4.50
CA GLU A 396 -28.23 -15.03 3.41
C GLU A 396 -28.34 -13.50 3.20
N PRO A 397 -27.81 -12.97 2.09
CA PRO A 397 -28.01 -11.58 1.68
C PRO A 397 -29.49 -11.25 1.52
N LYS A 398 -29.97 -10.21 2.22
CA LYS A 398 -31.34 -9.72 2.11
C LYS A 398 -31.35 -8.30 1.53
N PRO A 399 -32.34 -7.96 0.70
CA PRO A 399 -32.50 -6.58 0.25
C PRO A 399 -32.69 -5.65 1.44
N TYR A 400 -32.08 -4.48 1.35
CA TYR A 400 -32.24 -3.41 2.33
C TYR A 400 -33.68 -2.87 2.25
N THR A 401 -34.37 -2.84 3.38
CA THR A 401 -35.74 -2.33 3.53
C THR A 401 -35.81 -1.18 4.54
N GLY A 402 -34.68 -0.50 4.79
CA GLY A 402 -34.63 0.59 5.74
C GLY A 402 -35.53 1.76 5.31
N PRO A 403 -35.70 2.76 6.20
CA PRO A 403 -36.56 3.90 5.93
C PRO A 403 -36.16 4.54 4.60
N GLU A 404 -37.17 4.94 3.80
CA GLU A 404 -36.90 5.77 2.63
C GLU A 404 -36.17 7.04 3.11
N PRO A 405 -35.24 7.59 2.33
CA PRO A 405 -34.45 8.78 2.69
C PRO A 405 -35.27 10.08 2.74
N GLU A 406 -36.54 9.99 3.16
CA GLU A 406 -37.39 11.12 3.48
C GLU A 406 -36.84 11.78 4.76
N SER A 407 -36.18 12.93 4.58
CA SER A 407 -35.74 13.87 5.63
C SER A 407 -34.30 13.82 6.17
N TYR A 408 -33.31 13.49 5.36
CA TYR A 408 -31.89 13.85 5.66
C TYR A 408 -31.60 15.37 5.61
N SER A 409 -32.59 16.23 5.91
CA SER A 409 -32.41 17.68 5.95
C SER A 409 -31.69 18.18 7.21
N GLU A 410 -31.61 17.36 8.27
CA GLU A 410 -31.00 17.73 9.56
C GLU A 410 -29.53 17.26 9.73
N GLU A 411 -29.02 16.37 8.87
CA GLU A 411 -27.64 15.84 8.97
C GLU A 411 -26.51 16.80 8.53
N ARG A 412 -26.85 18.06 8.18
CA ARG A 412 -25.81 19.08 7.93
C ARG A 412 -24.98 19.42 9.17
N ASP A 413 -25.46 19.10 10.36
CA ASP A 413 -24.79 19.48 11.61
C ASP A 413 -23.62 18.53 11.99
N LEU A 414 -23.67 17.25 11.62
CA LEU A 414 -22.57 16.29 11.86
C LEU A 414 -21.35 16.54 10.96
N LYS A 415 -21.58 16.95 9.71
CA LYS A 415 -20.50 17.35 8.79
C LYS A 415 -19.77 18.58 9.33
N LYS A 416 -20.50 19.50 9.96
CA LYS A 416 -19.94 20.68 10.59
C LYS A 416 -19.02 20.32 11.77
N GLU A 417 -19.39 19.31 12.55
CA GLU A 417 -18.58 18.82 13.68
C GLU A 417 -17.27 18.16 13.22
N LEU A 418 -17.29 17.38 12.13
CA LEU A 418 -16.08 16.81 11.54
C LEU A 418 -15.19 17.84 10.83
N ASP A 419 -15.78 18.81 10.13
CA ASP A 419 -15.05 19.91 9.51
C ASP A 419 -14.40 20.83 10.58
N GLU A 420 -15.02 20.96 11.75
CA GLU A 420 -14.44 21.63 12.93
C GLU A 420 -13.27 20.83 13.52
N GLU A 421 -13.35 19.50 13.60
CA GLU A 421 -12.22 18.65 14.00
C GLU A 421 -11.07 18.63 12.98
N GLU A 422 -11.35 18.68 11.67
CA GLU A 422 -10.32 18.74 10.63
C GLU A 422 -9.57 20.09 10.66
N ASN A 423 -10.26 21.18 10.98
CA ASN A 423 -9.62 22.47 11.25
C ASN A 423 -8.70 22.42 12.49
N ILE A 424 -9.05 21.64 13.52
CA ILE A 424 -8.17 21.42 14.67
C ILE A 424 -6.91 20.65 14.25
N SER A 425 -7.03 19.61 13.41
CA SER A 425 -5.86 18.87 12.90
C SER A 425 -4.91 19.75 12.07
N LYS A 426 -5.45 20.60 11.18
CA LYS A 426 -4.63 21.57 10.43
C LYS A 426 -3.94 22.56 11.34
N THR A 427 -4.61 23.00 12.40
CA THR A 427 -4.02 23.92 13.39
C THR A 427 -2.86 23.26 14.13
N VAL A 428 -2.95 21.96 14.44
CA VAL A 428 -1.87 21.20 15.08
C VAL A 428 -0.67 21.01 14.14
N ASP A 429 -0.91 20.70 12.87
CA ASP A 429 0.16 20.60 11.86
C ASP A 429 0.86 21.95 11.64
N ASP A 430 0.11 23.05 11.60
CA ASP A 430 0.67 24.40 11.47
C ASP A 430 1.49 24.82 12.71
N LEU A 431 1.09 24.40 13.92
CA LEU A 431 1.85 24.64 15.14
C LEU A 431 3.14 23.82 15.21
N LEU A 432 3.11 22.55 14.80
CA LEU A 432 4.30 21.69 14.75
C LEU A 432 5.33 22.16 13.71
N ASN A 433 4.86 22.76 12.62
CA ASN A 433 5.74 23.36 11.60
C ASN A 433 6.34 24.72 12.05
N GLN A 434 5.75 25.41 13.03
CA GLN A 434 6.31 26.65 13.58
C GLN A 434 7.41 26.43 14.62
N GLU A 435 7.50 25.24 15.23
CA GLU A 435 8.56 24.91 16.20
C GLU A 435 9.83 24.32 15.57
N SER A 436 9.85 24.19 14.23
CA SER A 436 10.97 23.61 13.48
C SER A 436 11.82 24.62 12.68
N ASP A 437 11.49 25.91 12.78
CA ASP A 437 12.32 27.06 12.37
C ASP A 437 12.99 27.70 13.60
#